data_AF-A0A952EXE5-F1
#
_entry.id   AF-A0A952EXE5-F1
#
_cell.length_a   1.000
_cell.length_b   1.000
_cell.length_c   1.000
_cell.angle_alpha   90.00
_cell.angle_beta   90.00
_cell.angle_gamma   90.00
#
_symmetry.space_group_name_H-M   'P 1'
#
loop_
_entity.id
_entity.type
_entity.pdbx_description
1 polymer ?
#
loop_
_entity_poly.entity_id
_entity_poly.type
_entity_poly.pdbx_seq_one_letter_code
_entity_poly.pdbx_strand_id
1 'polypeptide(L)'
;CNPYLTFAVLLSAGLRGIEKGYVLGPQAEDNVWSLTPEERRAMGYKELPSSLGVALTEMENSELVAEALGEHVFDFFLRNKRAEWENYRSHVTPYELKTYLSL
;
A
#
# COMPACT_ATOMS: atom_id res chain seq x y z
N CYS A 1 -5.93 5.04 -10.19
CA CYS A 1 -5.60 3.61 -10.26
C CYS A 1 -6.01 3.06 -11.62
N ASN A 2 -5.35 2.02 -12.15
CA ASN A 2 -5.87 1.31 -13.32
C ASN A 2 -6.99 0.35 -12.84
N PRO A 3 -8.25 0.53 -13.26
CA PRO A 3 -9.38 -0.25 -12.73
C PRO A 3 -9.24 -1.75 -12.99
N TYR A 4 -8.66 -2.14 -14.13
CA TYR A 4 -8.49 -3.55 -14.48
C TYR A 4 -7.49 -4.25 -13.55
N LEU A 5 -6.34 -3.62 -13.29
CA LEU A 5 -5.33 -4.17 -12.37
C LEU A 5 -5.85 -4.19 -10.94
N THR A 6 -6.60 -3.16 -10.54
CA THR A 6 -7.24 -3.11 -9.22
C THR A 6 -8.21 -4.27 -9.03
N PHE A 7 -9.13 -4.51 -9.98
CA PHE A 7 -10.07 -5.62 -9.85
C PHE A 7 -9.38 -6.98 -9.92
N ALA A 8 -8.35 -7.15 -10.75
CA ALA A 8 -7.57 -8.40 -10.80
C ALA A 8 -7.00 -8.74 -9.42
N VAL A 9 -6.28 -7.81 -8.78
CA VAL A 9 -5.67 -8.04 -7.45
C VAL A 9 -6.73 -8.24 -6.36
N LEU A 10 -7.81 -7.44 -6.35
CA LEU A 10 -8.88 -7.57 -5.36
C LEU A 10 -9.58 -8.93 -5.46
N LEU A 11 -9.92 -9.37 -6.68
CA LEU A 11 -10.57 -10.66 -6.90
C LEU A 11 -9.63 -11.81 -6.52
N SER A 12 -8.36 -11.77 -6.93
CA SER A 12 -7.37 -12.77 -6.53
C SER A 12 -7.17 -12.85 -5.03
N ALA A 13 -7.19 -11.71 -4.32
CA ALA A 13 -7.11 -11.68 -2.86
C ALA A 13 -8.33 -12.33 -2.20
N GLY A 14 -9.53 -12.01 -2.67
CA GLY A 14 -10.77 -12.61 -2.18
C GLY A 14 -10.84 -14.12 -2.42
N LEU A 15 -10.50 -14.56 -3.64
CA LEU A 15 -10.48 -15.98 -4.02
C LEU A 15 -9.47 -16.76 -3.17
N ARG A 16 -8.25 -16.25 -3.00
CA ARG A 16 -7.23 -16.90 -2.14
C ARG A 16 -7.71 -17.05 -0.70
N GLY A 17 -8.41 -16.05 -0.17
CA GLY A 17 -9.00 -16.11 1.17
C GLY A 17 -10.03 -17.24 1.31
N ILE A 18 -10.88 -17.42 0.30
CA ILE A 18 -11.88 -18.51 0.25
C ILE A 18 -11.19 -19.86 0.10
N GLU A 19 -10.30 -20.01 -0.88
CA GLU A 19 -9.62 -21.27 -1.20
C GLU A 19 -8.75 -21.79 -0.05
N LYS A 20 -8.03 -20.88 0.63
CA LYS A 20 -7.15 -21.23 1.75
C LYS A 20 -7.84 -21.15 3.12
N GLY A 21 -9.12 -20.81 3.18
CA GLY A 21 -9.90 -20.75 4.41
C GLY A 21 -9.32 -19.78 5.45
N TYR A 22 -8.93 -18.57 5.03
CA TYR A 22 -8.33 -17.59 5.94
C TYR A 22 -9.30 -17.16 7.04
N VAL A 23 -8.82 -17.17 8.28
CA VAL A 23 -9.58 -16.69 9.43
C VAL A 23 -9.52 -15.16 9.45
N LEU A 24 -10.69 -14.52 9.46
CA LEU A 24 -10.80 -13.07 9.60
C LEU A 24 -10.62 -12.69 11.07
N GLY A 25 -9.95 -11.55 11.30
CA GLY A 25 -9.89 -10.94 12.62
C GLY A 25 -11.26 -10.48 13.11
N PRO A 26 -11.38 -10.09 14.38
CA PRO A 26 -12.59 -9.46 14.89
C PRO A 26 -12.93 -8.21 14.07
N GLN A 27 -14.21 -7.88 14.00
CA GLN A 27 -14.66 -6.62 13.41
C GLN A 27 -13.98 -5.46 14.14
N ALA A 28 -13.58 -4.44 13.37
CA ALA A 28 -13.04 -3.24 13.95
C ALA A 28 -14.11 -2.51 14.80
N GLU A 29 -13.67 -1.84 15.87
CA GLU A 29 -14.54 -0.95 16.64
C GLU A 29 -15.00 0.23 15.77
N ASP A 30 -16.21 0.76 16.05
CA ASP A 30 -16.89 1.75 15.21
C ASP A 30 -16.09 3.04 14.98
N ASN A 31 -15.06 3.32 15.79
CA ASN A 31 -14.20 4.48 15.61
C ASN A 31 -12.70 4.19 15.76
N VAL A 32 -12.13 3.45 14.80
CA VAL A 32 -10.67 3.26 14.67
C VAL A 32 -9.91 4.60 14.59
N TRP A 33 -10.54 5.68 14.11
CA TRP A 33 -9.92 7.00 13.99
C TRP A 33 -9.72 7.71 15.32
N SER A 34 -10.47 7.33 16.37
CA SER A 34 -10.28 7.85 17.72
C SER A 34 -9.13 7.22 18.48
N LEU A 35 -8.59 6.10 17.98
CA LEU A 35 -7.52 5.36 18.63
C LEU A 35 -6.15 5.97 18.29
N THR A 36 -5.29 6.06 19.31
CA THR A 36 -3.87 6.36 19.14
C THR A 36 -3.17 5.28 18.31
N PRO A 37 -2.03 5.57 17.67
CA PRO A 37 -1.23 4.56 16.98
C PRO A 37 -0.85 3.37 17.89
N GLU A 38 -0.59 3.63 19.18
CA GLU A 38 -0.25 2.61 20.17
C GLU A 38 -1.43 1.67 20.44
N GLU A 39 -2.63 2.23 20.67
CA GLU A 39 -3.86 1.46 20.85
C GLU A 39 -4.19 0.64 19.61
N ARG A 40 -4.05 1.22 18.41
CA ARG A 40 -4.31 0.49 17.17
C ARG A 40 -3.41 -0.73 17.01
N ARG A 41 -2.12 -0.59 17.33
CA ARG A 41 -1.17 -1.72 17.33
C ARG A 41 -1.49 -2.74 18.41
N ALA A 42 -1.84 -2.30 19.62
CA ALA A 42 -2.21 -3.19 20.72
C ALA A 42 -3.45 -4.05 20.39
N MET A 43 -4.39 -3.50 19.61
CA MET A 43 -5.58 -4.20 19.11
C MET A 43 -5.32 -5.04 17.85
N GLY A 44 -4.08 -5.10 17.37
CA GLY A 44 -3.69 -5.89 16.21
C GLY A 44 -4.03 -5.27 14.85
N TYR A 45 -4.44 -4.00 14.79
CA TYR A 45 -4.64 -3.32 13.52
C TYR A 45 -3.28 -3.05 12.86
N LYS A 46 -3.16 -3.47 11.59
CA LYS A 46 -2.01 -3.17 10.75
C LYS A 46 -2.30 -1.90 9.95
N GLU A 47 -1.39 -0.94 10.02
CA GLU A 47 -1.50 0.27 9.23
C GLU A 47 -1.19 -0.02 7.76
N LEU A 48 -1.90 0.68 6.87
CA LEU A 48 -1.58 0.66 5.45
C LEU A 48 -0.26 1.41 5.20
N PRO A 49 0.45 1.10 4.10
CA PRO A 49 1.62 1.86 3.69
C PRO A 49 1.37 3.37 3.65
N SER A 50 2.22 4.14 4.32
CA SER A 50 2.09 5.60 4.45
C SER A 50 2.56 6.39 3.21
N SER A 51 3.21 5.71 2.27
CA SER A 51 3.72 6.32 1.04
C SER A 51 3.73 5.31 -0.10
N LEU A 52 3.84 5.82 -1.33
CA LEU A 52 4.00 4.98 -2.51
C LEU A 52 5.25 4.10 -2.41
N GLY A 53 6.37 4.62 -1.90
CA GLY A 53 7.60 3.84 -1.73
C GLY A 53 7.43 2.63 -0.80
N VAL A 54 6.75 2.82 0.33
CA VAL A 54 6.43 1.70 1.25
C VAL A 54 5.47 0.73 0.59
N ALA A 55 4.44 1.22 -0.12
CA ALA A 55 3.47 0.38 -0.81
C ALA A 55 4.12 -0.49 -1.91
N LEU A 56 5.10 0.06 -2.64
CA LEU A 56 5.85 -0.68 -3.66
C LEU A 56 6.75 -1.76 -3.03
N THR A 57 7.31 -1.48 -1.85
CA THR A 57 8.12 -2.47 -1.11
C THR A 57 7.24 -3.61 -0.60
N GLU A 58 6.07 -3.31 -0.04
CA GLU A 58 5.09 -4.34 0.36
C GLU A 58 4.59 -5.16 -0.85
N MET A 59 4.33 -4.50 -1.98
CA MET A 59 3.93 -5.16 -3.22
C MET A 59 5.02 -6.10 -3.75
N GLU A 60 6.28 -5.68 -3.74
CA GLU A 60 7.43 -6.49 -4.19
C GLU A 60 7.57 -7.80 -3.40
N ASN A 61 7.26 -7.76 -2.11
CA ASN A 61 7.29 -8.93 -1.23
C ASN A 61 5.98 -9.76 -1.27
N SER A 62 5.01 -9.38 -2.09
CA SER A 62 3.70 -10.03 -2.15
C SER A 62 3.60 -11.05 -3.27
N GLU A 63 3.70 -12.33 -2.88
CA GLU A 63 3.46 -13.47 -3.79
C GLU A 63 2.08 -13.37 -4.47
N LEU A 64 1.06 -12.95 -3.70
CA LEU A 64 -0.31 -12.80 -4.20
C LEU A 64 -0.41 -11.82 -5.36
N VAL A 65 0.23 -10.66 -5.24
CA VAL A 65 0.16 -9.63 -6.28
C VAL A 65 0.98 -10.03 -7.50
N ALA A 66 2.13 -10.68 -7.31
CA ALA A 66 2.94 -11.21 -8.40
C ALA A 66 2.17 -12.26 -9.22
N GLU A 67 1.51 -13.22 -8.56
CA GLU A 67 0.67 -14.22 -9.22
C GLU A 67 -0.55 -13.60 -9.92
N ALA A 68 -1.22 -12.63 -9.27
CA ALA A 68 -2.44 -12.01 -9.80
C ALA A 68 -2.19 -11.18 -11.06
N LEU A 69 -1.04 -10.51 -11.16
CA LEU A 69 -0.71 -9.64 -12.29
C LEU A 69 0.11 -10.37 -13.37
N GLY A 70 0.78 -11.46 -12.99
CA GLY A 70 1.78 -12.12 -13.83
C GLY A 70 3.10 -11.34 -13.88
N GLU A 71 4.19 -12.07 -14.13
CA GLU A 71 5.56 -11.59 -14.02
C GLU A 71 5.81 -10.29 -14.81
N HIS A 72 5.40 -10.25 -16.08
CA HIS A 72 5.66 -9.10 -16.94
C HIS A 72 4.97 -7.81 -16.48
N VAL A 73 3.69 -7.88 -16.09
CA VAL A 73 2.94 -6.70 -15.62
C VAL A 73 3.45 -6.27 -14.25
N PHE A 74 3.76 -7.23 -13.38
CA PHE A 74 4.28 -6.97 -12.05
C PHE A 74 5.64 -6.24 -12.09
N ASP A 75 6.62 -6.76 -12.84
CA ASP A 75 7.94 -6.12 -13.00
C ASP A 75 7.83 -4.72 -13.60
N PHE A 76 7.09 -4.59 -14.71
CA PHE A 76 6.89 -3.31 -15.37
C PHE A 76 6.25 -2.28 -14.44
N PHE A 77 5.21 -2.69 -13.69
CA PHE A 77 4.51 -1.81 -12.76
C PHE A 77 5.44 -1.32 -11.64
N LEU A 78 6.18 -2.24 -11.01
CA LEU A 78 7.14 -1.88 -9.94
C LEU A 78 8.20 -0.92 -10.46
N ARG A 79 8.83 -1.21 -11.60
CA ARG A 79 9.87 -0.35 -12.19
C ARG A 79 9.33 1.04 -12.51
N ASN A 80 8.19 1.11 -13.18
CA ASN A 80 7.57 2.38 -13.55
C ASN A 80 7.21 3.21 -12.31
N LYS A 81 6.59 2.59 -11.29
CA LYS A 81 6.19 3.30 -10.08
C LYS A 81 7.34 3.65 -9.15
N ARG A 82 8.42 2.87 -9.13
CA ARG A 82 9.66 3.26 -8.46
C ARG A 82 10.26 4.51 -9.11
N ALA A 83 10.32 4.57 -10.44
CA ALA A 83 10.81 5.77 -11.14
C ALA A 83 9.95 7.01 -10.84
N GLU A 84 8.62 6.86 -10.81
CA GLU A 84 7.69 7.92 -10.38
C GLU A 84 7.97 8.39 -8.95
N TRP A 85 8.22 7.45 -8.02
CA TRP A 85 8.51 7.75 -6.62
C TRP A 85 9.89 8.41 -6.42
N GLU A 86 10.93 7.98 -7.15
CA GLU A 86 12.25 8.64 -7.14
C GLU A 86 12.15 10.08 -7.66
N ASN A 87 11.40 10.29 -8.74
CA ASN A 87 11.19 11.63 -9.27
C ASN A 87 10.48 12.52 -8.24
N TYR A 88 9.41 12.02 -7.60
CA TYR A 88 8.68 12.76 -6.58
C TYR A 88 9.56 13.16 -5.39
N ARG A 89 10.33 12.22 -4.81
CA ARG A 89 11.16 12.52 -3.62
C ARG A 89 12.30 13.49 -3.90
N SER A 90 12.71 13.62 -5.17
CA SER A 90 13.77 14.55 -5.58
C SER A 90 13.29 15.98 -5.74
N HIS A 91 11.96 16.19 -5.72
CA HIS A 91 11.35 17.50 -5.92
C HIS A 91 11.30 18.30 -4.62
N VAL A 92 11.85 19.52 -4.63
CA VAL A 92 11.70 20.47 -3.53
C VAL A 92 10.35 21.15 -3.64
N THR A 93 9.49 20.91 -2.66
CA THR A 93 8.11 21.39 -2.63
C THR A 93 8.02 22.85 -2.16
N PRO A 94 6.97 23.59 -2.54
CA PRO A 94 6.71 24.93 -1.99
C PRO A 94 6.59 24.98 -0.47
N TYR A 95 6.13 23.90 0.16
CA TYR A 95 6.05 23.79 1.62
C TYR A 95 7.45 23.81 2.26
N GLU A 96 8.38 23.04 1.70
CA GLU A 96 9.77 23.00 2.17
C GLU A 96 10.45 24.35 1.96
N LEU A 97 10.24 24.99 0.80
CA LEU A 97 10.74 26.34 0.55
C LEU A 97 10.22 27.33 1.61
N LYS A 98 8.91 27.36 1.87
CA LYS A 98 8.32 28.26 2.87
C LYS A 98 8.79 27.99 4.30
N THR A 99 9.10 26.74 4.63
CA THR A 99 9.42 26.31 5.99
C THR A 99 10.90 26.47 6.31
N TYR A 100 11.77 26.16 5.35
CA TYR A 100 13.22 26.11 5.56
C TYR A 100 13.97 27.27 4.90
N LEU A 101 13.39 27.91 3.87
CA LEU A 101 13.93 29.12 3.28
C LEU A 101 13.25 30.32 3.97
N SER A 102 13.79 30.72 5.12
CA SER A 102 13.39 31.96 5.79
C SER A 102 13.86 33.17 4.97
N LEU A 103 13.06 33.56 3.98
CA LEU A 103 13.11 34.87 3.34
C LEU A 103 12.18 35.84 4.07
#